data_AF-A0A7C4MWS1-F1
#
_entry.id   AF-A0A7C4MWS1-F1
#
_cell.length_a   1.000
_cell.length_b   1.000
_cell.length_c   1.000
_cell.angle_alpha   90.00
_cell.angle_beta   90.00
_cell.angle_gamma   90.00
#
_symmetry.space_group_name_H-M   'P 1'
#
loop_
_entity.id
_entity.type
_entity.pdbx_description
1 polymer ?
#
loop_
_entity_poly.entity_id
_entity_poly.type
_entity_poly.pdbx_seq_one_letter_code
_entity_poly.pdbx_strand_id
1 'polypeptide(L)'
;MNKLRSNWLYRAVLLAVLLFWIVAAVTAKAADDTEKQKAMEMLQKAMDQAKKDGKPVAIDVGPEEPGTVQPGDLVLVQYTLSLEDGNLIATTKKKLAEDPKRKKSDSFMKRDSYAPEEIVAGKPGSVPGLGEAVVGLKKDGKTTLTLEPEHAYGPKDPKKVSQFPTERRMPKNPVLDPQTYVGQFGTFPIVGKEVDLTPYFKSRIVEVAENYVKLEALARGGERSEDPIGAIEVRIDGKEIVLRLTPKIGADFEMNNQKGKIVSTDGTSFTVDFNPPLAGKPVVLDLEVVSLTKASVFKGMEIAWLEDHDTALEKAKKEKKPVVLMLYAAWCSWSKKLMNESMEDPRIKVMKDKFIWAKVNSETQKDLYQFYEQKGFPLVVLLSPDGEIIGKIDGYREPGALKKELEGALGMKVAKKK
;
A
#
# COMPACT_ATOMS: atom_id res chain seq x y z
N MET A 1 2.19 -14.92 -28.43
CA MET A 1 2.20 -15.52 -27.07
C MET A 1 3.61 -15.77 -26.48
N ASN A 2 4.70 -15.91 -27.26
CA ASN A 2 6.05 -16.17 -26.70
C ASN A 2 6.81 -14.94 -26.15
N LYS A 3 6.53 -13.71 -26.59
CA LYS A 3 7.23 -12.51 -26.09
C LYS A 3 6.82 -12.06 -24.67
N LEU A 4 5.59 -12.37 -24.24
CA LEU A 4 5.06 -11.96 -22.92
C LEU A 4 5.52 -12.87 -21.77
N ARG A 5 5.72 -14.18 -22.00
CA ARG A 5 6.26 -15.11 -20.99
C ARG A 5 7.76 -14.90 -20.72
N SER A 6 8.51 -14.54 -21.76
CA SER A 6 9.94 -14.19 -21.63
C SER A 6 10.13 -12.99 -20.69
N ASN A 7 9.31 -11.94 -20.83
CA ASN A 7 9.41 -10.75 -19.97
C ASN A 7 9.12 -11.00 -18.48
N TRP A 8 8.36 -12.03 -18.12
CA TRP A 8 8.03 -12.33 -16.72
C TRP A 8 9.16 -13.11 -16.03
N LEU A 9 9.76 -14.11 -16.70
CA LEU A 9 10.97 -14.77 -16.21
C LEU A 9 12.14 -13.78 -16.10
N TYR A 10 12.32 -12.91 -17.10
CA TYR A 10 13.38 -11.88 -17.06
C TYR A 10 13.19 -10.90 -15.89
N ARG A 11 11.96 -10.50 -15.56
CA ARG A 11 11.67 -9.59 -14.43
C ARG A 11 11.87 -10.25 -13.06
N ALA A 12 11.51 -11.52 -12.89
CA ALA A 12 11.73 -12.25 -11.64
C ALA A 12 13.23 -12.47 -11.36
N VAL A 13 14.00 -12.77 -12.41
CA VAL A 13 15.45 -12.92 -12.32
C VAL A 13 16.14 -11.56 -12.11
N LEU A 14 15.73 -10.50 -12.81
CA LEU A 14 16.24 -9.14 -12.56
C LEU A 14 15.97 -8.65 -11.13
N LEU A 15 14.83 -9.02 -10.53
CA LEU A 15 14.53 -8.69 -9.14
C LEU A 15 15.53 -9.35 -8.17
N ALA A 16 15.88 -10.62 -8.41
CA ALA A 16 16.88 -11.33 -7.62
C ALA A 16 18.29 -10.70 -7.76
N VAL A 17 18.62 -10.15 -8.93
CA VAL A 17 19.87 -9.42 -9.20
C VAL A 17 19.90 -8.07 -8.48
N LEU A 18 18.79 -7.32 -8.48
CA LEU A 18 18.64 -6.08 -7.72
C LEU A 18 18.78 -6.34 -6.22
N LEU A 19 18.14 -7.39 -5.72
CA LEU A 19 18.28 -7.86 -4.34
C LEU A 19 19.74 -8.20 -3.99
N PHE A 20 20.47 -8.93 -4.86
CA PHE A 20 21.88 -9.24 -4.64
C PHE A 20 22.79 -8.00 -4.69
N TRP A 21 22.50 -7.03 -5.56
CA TRP A 21 23.22 -5.75 -5.62
C TRP A 21 22.95 -4.87 -4.40
N ILE A 22 21.73 -4.87 -3.88
CA ILE A 22 21.38 -4.15 -2.64
C ILE A 22 22.07 -4.81 -1.45
N VAL A 23 22.13 -6.14 -1.40
CA VAL A 23 22.91 -6.88 -0.39
C VAL A 23 24.39 -6.51 -0.46
N ALA A 24 24.99 -6.52 -1.65
CA ALA A 24 26.40 -6.17 -1.84
C ALA A 24 26.70 -4.67 -1.59
N ALA A 25 25.74 -3.77 -1.85
CA ALA A 25 25.88 -2.33 -1.61
C ALA A 25 25.67 -1.96 -0.14
N VAL A 26 24.77 -2.65 0.58
CA VAL A 26 24.53 -2.46 2.02
C VAL A 26 25.68 -3.05 2.85
N THR A 27 26.31 -4.14 2.40
CA THR A 27 27.59 -4.60 2.94
C THR A 27 28.74 -3.79 2.34
N ALA A 28 28.88 -2.53 2.72
CA ALA A 28 30.02 -1.70 2.34
C ALA A 28 31.32 -2.20 3.00
N LYS A 29 31.82 -3.30 2.47
CA LYS A 29 33.22 -3.68 2.37
C LYS A 29 33.29 -4.52 1.10
N ALA A 30 33.77 -3.89 0.03
CA ALA A 30 33.84 -4.41 -1.35
C ALA A 30 33.80 -5.94 -1.43
N ALA A 31 32.69 -6.50 -1.94
CA ALA A 31 32.71 -7.86 -2.43
C ALA A 31 33.83 -7.97 -3.47
N ASP A 32 34.75 -8.91 -3.26
CA ASP A 32 35.88 -9.17 -4.16
C ASP A 32 35.35 -9.38 -5.60
N ASP A 33 36.03 -8.84 -6.61
CA ASP A 33 35.64 -8.97 -8.03
C ASP A 33 35.43 -10.44 -8.43
N THR A 34 36.12 -11.35 -7.74
CA THR A 34 35.97 -12.81 -7.84
C THR A 34 34.60 -13.32 -7.39
N GLU A 35 34.04 -12.81 -6.29
CA GLU A 35 32.71 -13.21 -5.80
C GLU A 35 31.60 -12.68 -6.71
N LYS A 36 31.79 -11.46 -7.23
CA LYS A 36 30.89 -10.87 -8.22
C LYS A 36 30.88 -11.68 -9.53
N GLN A 37 32.03 -12.13 -10.01
CA GLN A 37 32.12 -13.02 -11.18
C GLN A 37 31.43 -14.37 -10.94
N LYS A 38 31.64 -15.00 -9.77
CA LYS A 38 30.97 -16.26 -9.41
C LYS A 38 29.45 -16.13 -9.36
N ALA A 39 28.94 -15.06 -8.77
CA ALA A 39 27.51 -14.78 -8.70
C ALA A 39 26.90 -14.57 -10.10
N MET A 40 27.60 -13.85 -10.98
CA MET A 40 27.18 -13.64 -12.38
C MET A 40 27.19 -14.95 -13.18
N GLU A 41 28.16 -15.84 -12.95
CA GLU A 41 28.22 -17.14 -13.61
C GLU A 41 27.09 -18.07 -13.14
N MET A 42 26.81 -18.10 -11.82
CA MET A 42 25.67 -18.85 -11.25
C MET A 42 24.33 -18.34 -11.79
N LEU A 43 24.16 -17.02 -11.87
CA LEU A 43 22.99 -16.38 -12.45
C LEU A 43 22.81 -16.77 -13.92
N GLN A 44 23.88 -16.70 -14.71
CA GLN A 44 23.84 -17.02 -16.13
C GLN A 44 23.43 -18.49 -16.34
N LYS A 45 24.00 -19.42 -15.56
CA LYS A 45 23.62 -20.84 -15.58
C LYS A 45 22.15 -21.05 -15.20
N ALA A 46 21.67 -20.37 -14.16
CA ALA A 46 20.26 -20.46 -13.74
C ALA A 46 19.30 -19.87 -14.80
N MET A 47 19.68 -18.78 -15.47
CA MET A 47 18.92 -18.20 -16.57
C MET A 47 18.85 -19.13 -17.79
N ASP A 48 19.96 -19.76 -18.15
CA ASP A 48 20.03 -20.68 -19.28
C ASP A 48 19.23 -21.96 -18.99
N GLN A 49 19.27 -22.45 -17.75
CA GLN A 49 18.44 -23.58 -17.30
C GLN A 49 16.95 -23.22 -17.27
N ALA A 50 16.58 -22.03 -16.78
CA ALA A 50 15.18 -21.59 -16.75
C ALA A 50 14.61 -21.40 -18.16
N LYS A 51 15.43 -20.94 -19.12
CA LYS A 51 15.08 -20.88 -20.55
C LYS A 51 14.88 -22.26 -21.15
N LYS A 52 15.72 -23.23 -20.79
CA LYS A 52 15.64 -24.62 -21.27
C LYS A 52 14.39 -25.33 -20.76
N ASP A 53 14.09 -25.17 -19.46
CA ASP A 53 13.05 -25.96 -18.78
C ASP A 53 11.69 -25.26 -18.75
N GLY A 54 11.63 -23.97 -19.10
CA GLY A 54 10.41 -23.16 -19.03
C GLY A 54 9.86 -22.96 -17.61
N LYS A 55 10.69 -23.22 -16.59
CA LYS A 55 10.34 -23.15 -15.16
C LYS A 55 11.33 -22.23 -14.43
N PRO A 56 10.91 -21.56 -13.34
CA PRO A 56 11.84 -20.86 -12.45
C PRO A 56 12.87 -21.85 -11.88
N VAL A 57 14.13 -21.45 -11.87
CA VAL A 57 15.24 -22.22 -11.29
C VAL A 57 15.65 -21.54 -9.99
N ALA A 58 15.65 -22.29 -8.89
CA ALA A 58 16.19 -21.82 -7.63
C ALA A 58 17.71 -21.68 -7.75
N ILE A 59 18.24 -20.50 -7.46
CA ILE A 59 19.69 -20.27 -7.40
C ILE A 59 20.16 -20.78 -6.04
N ASP A 60 21.05 -21.76 -6.05
CA ASP A 60 21.75 -22.20 -4.84
C ASP A 60 22.76 -21.12 -4.45
N VAL A 61 22.43 -20.33 -3.43
CA VAL A 61 23.22 -19.16 -2.97
C VAL A 61 24.41 -19.57 -2.11
N GLY A 62 24.84 -20.82 -2.19
CA GLY A 62 25.93 -21.39 -1.40
C GLY A 62 25.46 -21.94 -0.04
N PRO A 63 26.39 -22.47 0.77
CA PRO A 63 26.06 -23.05 2.07
C PRO A 63 25.41 -22.01 2.98
N GLU A 64 24.38 -22.42 3.73
CA GLU A 64 23.73 -21.54 4.69
C GLU A 64 24.72 -21.08 5.76
N GLU A 65 24.81 -19.78 5.99
CA GLU A 65 25.59 -19.24 7.10
C GLU A 65 24.70 -19.17 8.35
N PRO A 66 24.93 -19.99 9.39
CA PRO A 66 23.95 -20.19 10.46
C PRO A 66 23.54 -18.91 11.21
N GLY A 67 24.42 -17.91 11.26
CA GLY A 67 24.21 -16.66 11.99
C GLY A 67 23.87 -15.45 11.14
N THR A 68 23.97 -15.53 9.82
CA THR A 68 23.81 -14.39 8.89
C THR A 68 22.50 -14.53 8.13
N VAL A 69 21.69 -13.49 8.06
CA VAL A 69 20.41 -13.48 7.32
C VAL A 69 20.69 -13.60 5.82
N GLN A 70 20.02 -14.55 5.17
CA GLN A 70 20.07 -14.78 3.72
C GLN A 70 18.68 -14.63 3.10
N PRO A 71 18.56 -14.33 1.78
CA PRO A 71 17.26 -14.25 1.13
C PRO A 71 16.43 -15.52 1.30
N GLY A 72 15.15 -15.36 1.63
CA GLY A 72 14.23 -16.47 1.92
C GLY A 72 14.19 -16.91 3.38
N ASP A 73 15.15 -16.47 4.21
CA ASP A 73 15.09 -16.69 5.66
C ASP A 73 13.87 -15.97 6.27
N LEU A 74 13.30 -16.58 7.31
CA LEU A 74 12.21 -15.99 8.09
C LEU A 74 12.82 -15.26 9.28
N VAL A 75 12.54 -13.97 9.40
CA VAL A 75 13.22 -13.08 10.36
C VAL A 75 12.17 -12.33 11.17
N LEU A 76 12.38 -12.26 12.50
CA LEU A 76 11.68 -11.31 13.35
C LEU A 76 12.55 -10.07 13.53
N VAL A 77 12.00 -8.90 13.25
CA VAL A 77 12.73 -7.63 13.32
C VAL A 77 12.04 -6.62 14.19
N GLN A 78 12.82 -5.87 14.97
CA GLN A 78 12.37 -4.60 15.51
C GLN A 78 12.94 -3.47 14.65
N TYR A 79 12.14 -2.45 14.40
CA TYR A 79 12.61 -1.31 13.64
C TYR A 79 12.02 0.02 14.09
N THR A 80 12.69 1.10 13.72
CA THR A 80 12.20 2.47 13.78
C THR A 80 12.56 3.16 12.47
N LEU A 81 11.55 3.69 11.78
CA LEU A 81 11.67 4.43 10.53
C LEU A 81 11.42 5.90 10.82
N SER A 82 12.35 6.77 10.42
CA SER A 82 12.26 8.22 10.61
C SER A 82 12.62 8.97 9.34
N LEU A 83 12.23 10.24 9.26
CA LEU A 83 12.84 11.19 8.33
C LEU A 83 14.27 11.54 8.79
N GLU A 84 15.07 12.15 7.92
CA GLU A 84 16.43 12.60 8.26
C GLU A 84 16.47 13.61 9.42
N ASP A 85 15.41 14.39 9.60
CA ASP A 85 15.24 15.31 10.72
C ASP A 85 14.87 14.62 12.06
N GLY A 86 14.77 13.29 12.06
CA GLY A 86 14.46 12.45 13.21
C GLY A 86 12.96 12.26 13.48
N ASN A 87 12.08 12.92 12.73
CA ASN A 87 10.64 12.79 12.89
C ASN A 87 10.18 11.35 12.57
N LEU A 88 9.42 10.77 13.49
CA LEU A 88 9.02 9.38 13.45
C LEU A 88 7.98 9.11 12.34
N ILE A 89 8.25 8.12 11.50
CA ILE A 89 7.31 7.61 10.47
C ILE A 89 6.64 6.33 10.97
N ALA A 90 7.42 5.37 11.46
CA ALA A 90 6.90 4.10 11.97
C ALA A 90 7.85 3.47 13.00
N THR A 91 7.33 2.66 13.91
CA THR A 91 8.17 1.87 14.82
C THR A 91 7.44 0.65 15.34
N THR A 92 8.18 -0.43 15.57
CA THR A 92 7.71 -1.59 16.35
C THR A 92 7.97 -1.40 17.85
N LYS A 93 8.58 -0.30 18.29
CA LYS A 93 8.91 -0.07 19.71
C LYS A 93 7.82 0.80 20.35
N LYS A 94 6.92 0.19 21.13
CA LYS A 94 5.81 0.88 21.82
C LYS A 94 6.26 2.14 22.57
N LYS A 95 7.36 2.03 23.33
CA LYS A 95 7.92 3.15 24.10
C LYS A 95 8.26 4.35 23.22
N LEU A 96 8.79 4.15 22.00
CA LEU A 96 9.12 5.24 21.09
C LEU A 96 7.86 5.82 20.41
N ALA A 97 6.87 4.99 20.10
CA ALA A 97 5.62 5.44 19.50
C ALA A 97 4.77 6.31 20.45
N GLU A 98 4.85 6.03 21.75
CA GLU A 98 4.09 6.71 22.80
C GLU A 98 4.89 7.84 23.49
N ASP A 99 6.17 8.01 23.17
CA ASP A 99 7.01 9.05 23.76
C ASP A 99 6.57 10.46 23.30
N PRO A 100 6.08 11.34 24.20
CA PRO A 100 5.67 12.70 23.83
C PRO A 100 6.85 13.58 23.40
N LYS A 101 8.09 13.20 23.74
CA LYS A 101 9.30 13.93 23.30
C LYS A 101 9.70 13.56 21.87
N ARG A 102 9.23 12.44 21.35
CA ARG A 102 9.51 12.02 19.97
C ARG A 102 8.51 12.66 19.03
N LYS A 103 8.97 13.64 18.24
CA LYS A 103 8.16 14.25 17.19
C LYS A 103 7.76 13.21 16.14
N LYS A 104 6.51 13.26 15.72
CA LYS A 104 5.92 12.39 14.70
C LYS A 104 5.82 13.19 13.41
N SER A 105 6.14 12.55 12.30
CA SER A 105 5.86 13.12 10.98
C SER A 105 4.35 13.14 10.72
N ASP A 106 3.90 13.99 9.79
CA ASP A 106 2.52 13.98 9.30
C ASP A 106 2.10 12.64 8.68
N SER A 107 3.09 11.79 8.36
CA SER A 107 2.90 10.44 7.79
C SER A 107 3.11 9.33 8.83
N PHE A 108 3.01 9.64 10.13
CA PHE A 108 3.19 8.65 11.18
C PHE A 108 2.14 7.52 11.11
N MET A 109 2.62 6.29 10.94
CA MET A 109 1.80 5.09 10.85
C MET A 109 1.64 4.46 12.24
N LYS A 110 0.48 4.68 12.86
CA LYS A 110 0.11 4.01 14.10
C LYS A 110 -0.12 2.52 13.85
N ARG A 111 0.38 1.67 14.75
CA ARG A 111 0.20 0.21 14.70
C ARG A 111 -0.78 -0.24 15.78
N ASP A 112 -1.55 -1.29 15.48
CA ASP A 112 -2.40 -1.96 16.47
C ASP A 112 -1.57 -2.82 17.44
N SER A 113 -0.42 -3.32 16.97
CA SER A 113 0.53 -4.10 17.76
C SER A 113 1.97 -3.66 17.51
N TYR A 114 2.74 -3.65 18.60
CA TYR A 114 4.17 -3.34 18.66
C TYR A 114 5.02 -4.60 18.85
N ALA A 115 4.51 -5.77 18.50
CA ALA A 115 5.35 -6.97 18.40
C ALA A 115 6.41 -6.77 17.30
N PRO A 116 7.59 -7.44 17.41
CA PRO A 116 8.52 -7.55 16.30
C PRO A 116 7.81 -8.02 15.04
N GLU A 117 8.22 -7.48 13.90
CA GLU A 117 7.62 -7.81 12.63
C GLU A 117 8.26 -9.05 12.03
N GLU A 118 7.44 -9.96 11.55
CA GLU A 118 7.89 -11.14 10.84
C GLU A 118 7.92 -10.88 9.33
N ILE A 119 9.09 -11.09 8.75
CA ILE A 119 9.36 -10.84 7.34
C ILE A 119 10.11 -12.01 6.73
N VAL A 120 9.97 -12.18 5.43
CA VAL A 120 10.84 -13.06 4.65
C VAL A 120 11.95 -12.18 4.07
N ALA A 121 13.20 -12.49 4.40
CA ALA A 121 14.36 -11.72 3.95
C ALA A 121 14.39 -11.67 2.41
N GLY A 122 14.62 -10.48 1.86
CA GLY A 122 14.56 -10.19 0.43
C GLY A 122 13.14 -10.09 -0.17
N LYS A 123 12.09 -10.09 0.65
CA LYS A 123 10.71 -9.81 0.22
C LYS A 123 10.19 -8.52 0.86
N PRO A 124 9.21 -7.82 0.24
CA PRO A 124 8.64 -6.62 0.84
C PRO A 124 8.10 -6.85 2.27
N GLY A 125 8.38 -5.89 3.17
CA GLY A 125 7.85 -5.83 4.53
C GLY A 125 6.69 -4.82 4.65
N SER A 126 6.28 -4.48 5.88
CA SER A 126 5.26 -3.43 6.09
C SER A 126 5.73 -2.02 5.73
N VAL A 127 7.03 -1.77 5.83
CA VAL A 127 7.66 -0.55 5.34
C VAL A 127 8.57 -0.89 4.16
N PRO A 128 8.65 -0.01 3.15
CA PRO A 128 9.53 -0.23 2.01
C PRO A 128 10.99 -0.43 2.43
N GLY A 129 11.73 -1.24 1.67
CA GLY A 129 13.15 -1.54 1.91
C GLY A 129 13.45 -2.47 3.09
N LEU A 130 12.50 -2.73 4.01
CA LEU A 130 12.76 -3.50 5.24
C LEU A 130 13.31 -4.90 4.98
N GLY A 131 12.71 -5.65 4.05
CA GLY A 131 13.14 -7.02 3.77
C GLY A 131 14.48 -7.12 3.03
N GLU A 132 14.84 -6.09 2.26
CA GLU A 132 16.16 -5.98 1.64
C GLU A 132 17.22 -5.62 2.69
N ALA A 133 16.91 -4.66 3.56
CA ALA A 133 17.80 -4.13 4.58
C ALA A 133 18.26 -5.15 5.63
N VAL A 134 17.52 -6.26 5.80
CA VAL A 134 17.85 -7.28 6.81
C VAL A 134 18.85 -8.31 6.29
N VAL A 135 19.01 -8.43 4.97
CA VAL A 135 19.89 -9.44 4.38
C VAL A 135 21.35 -9.06 4.67
N GLY A 136 22.16 -10.05 5.06
CA GLY A 136 23.55 -9.86 5.47
C GLY A 136 23.74 -9.48 6.94
N LEU A 137 22.67 -9.16 7.67
CA LEU A 137 22.76 -8.91 9.11
C LEU A 137 22.95 -10.21 9.90
N LYS A 138 23.60 -10.11 11.06
CA LYS A 138 23.69 -11.23 11.99
C LYS A 138 22.47 -11.29 12.90
N LYS A 139 22.16 -12.48 13.42
CA LYS A 139 21.22 -12.63 14.55
C LYS A 139 21.66 -11.71 15.70
N ASP A 140 20.68 -11.04 16.34
CA ASP A 140 20.88 -10.02 17.38
C ASP A 140 21.63 -8.76 16.88
N GLY A 141 21.91 -8.69 15.57
CA GLY A 141 22.58 -7.58 14.92
C GLY A 141 21.69 -6.35 14.86
N LYS A 142 22.32 -5.19 15.05
CA LYS A 142 21.72 -3.86 14.94
C LYS A 142 22.40 -3.08 13.83
N THR A 143 21.62 -2.36 13.07
CA THR A 143 22.14 -1.46 12.04
C THR A 143 21.24 -0.24 11.90
N THR A 144 21.81 0.84 11.40
CA THR A 144 21.10 2.04 10.96
C THR A 144 21.50 2.28 9.52
N LEU A 145 20.50 2.45 8.65
CA LEU A 145 20.70 2.67 7.23
C LEU A 145 19.78 3.77 6.72
N THR A 146 20.29 4.59 5.82
CA THR A 146 19.49 5.57 5.08
C THR A 146 19.03 4.92 3.78
N LEU A 147 17.71 4.82 3.60
CA LEU A 147 17.08 4.37 2.36
C LEU A 147 16.77 5.57 1.49
N GLU A 148 17.41 5.62 0.32
CA GLU A 148 17.08 6.58 -0.73
C GLU A 148 15.64 6.38 -1.25
N PRO A 149 15.01 7.41 -1.84
CA PRO A 149 13.63 7.34 -2.31
C PRO A 149 13.32 6.11 -3.17
N GLU A 150 14.25 5.67 -4.01
CA GLU A 150 14.12 4.51 -4.90
C GLU A 150 13.92 3.19 -4.16
N HIS A 151 14.48 3.07 -2.95
CA HIS A 151 14.37 1.89 -2.08
C HIS A 151 13.37 2.11 -0.93
N ALA A 152 12.74 3.30 -0.89
CA ALA A 152 11.78 3.71 0.11
C ALA A 152 10.39 3.98 -0.52
N TYR A 153 9.92 5.23 -0.50
CA TYR A 153 8.57 5.61 -0.93
C TYR A 153 8.48 6.08 -2.40
N GLY A 154 9.54 5.85 -3.17
CA GLY A 154 9.68 6.23 -4.57
C GLY A 154 10.11 7.69 -4.76
N PRO A 155 10.68 8.03 -5.92
CA PRO A 155 10.96 9.41 -6.29
C PRO A 155 9.66 10.21 -6.49
N LYS A 156 9.74 11.54 -6.46
CA LYS A 156 8.62 12.38 -6.86
C LYS A 156 8.33 12.22 -8.35
N ASP A 157 7.06 12.14 -8.69
CA ASP A 157 6.59 12.22 -10.06
C ASP A 157 6.41 13.70 -10.44
N PRO A 158 7.19 14.24 -11.40
CA PRO A 158 7.05 15.63 -11.83
C PRO A 158 5.68 15.91 -12.47
N LYS A 159 4.98 14.89 -12.98
CA LYS A 159 3.62 15.03 -13.54
C LYS A 159 2.56 15.24 -12.47
N LYS A 160 2.89 14.99 -11.20
CA LYS A 160 2.04 15.27 -10.03
C LYS A 160 2.36 16.62 -9.40
N VAL A 161 3.15 17.45 -10.07
CA VAL A 161 3.38 18.83 -9.69
C VAL A 161 2.65 19.72 -10.70
N SER A 162 1.83 20.65 -10.22
CA SER A 162 1.04 21.52 -11.10
C SER A 162 1.07 22.95 -10.61
N GLN A 163 1.05 23.88 -11.55
CA GLN A 163 1.08 25.31 -11.29
C GLN A 163 -0.29 25.90 -11.58
N PHE A 164 -0.75 26.76 -10.67
CA PHE A 164 -2.05 27.42 -10.75
C PHE A 164 -1.86 28.93 -10.66
N PRO A 165 -2.66 29.73 -11.38
CA PRO A 165 -2.59 31.17 -11.28
C PRO A 165 -3.08 31.65 -9.90
N THR A 166 -2.46 32.69 -9.36
CA THR A 166 -2.95 33.35 -8.14
C THR A 166 -4.14 34.26 -8.40
N GLU A 167 -4.39 34.61 -9.66
CA GLU A 167 -5.50 35.47 -10.06
C GLU A 167 -6.56 34.67 -10.81
N ARG A 168 -7.82 34.81 -10.37
CA ARG A 168 -8.99 34.35 -11.11
C ARG A 168 -9.85 35.54 -11.49
N ARG A 169 -10.13 35.67 -12.78
CA ARG A 169 -11.00 36.73 -13.33
C ARG A 169 -12.38 36.19 -13.61
N MET A 170 -13.41 36.99 -13.34
CA MET A 170 -14.78 36.66 -13.67
C MET A 170 -15.56 37.92 -14.05
N PRO A 171 -16.59 37.83 -14.92
CA PRO A 171 -17.40 38.98 -15.27
C PRO A 171 -18.19 39.46 -14.05
N LYS A 172 -18.36 40.79 -13.92
CA LYS A 172 -19.23 41.41 -12.91
C LYS A 172 -20.69 40.99 -13.10
N ASN A 173 -21.10 40.71 -14.34
CA ASN A 173 -22.43 40.25 -14.68
C ASN A 173 -22.37 38.84 -15.31
N PRO A 174 -22.15 37.77 -14.52
CA PRO A 174 -22.08 36.43 -15.08
C PRO A 174 -23.45 35.98 -15.62
N VAL A 175 -23.40 35.22 -16.71
CA VAL A 175 -24.57 34.63 -17.36
C VAL A 175 -24.41 33.13 -17.27
N LEU A 176 -25.39 32.46 -16.67
CA LEU A 176 -25.46 31.01 -16.55
C LEU A 176 -26.60 30.49 -17.41
N ASP A 177 -26.49 29.28 -17.94
CA ASP A 177 -27.67 28.59 -18.45
C ASP A 177 -28.57 28.15 -17.28
N PRO A 178 -29.90 28.00 -17.48
CA PRO A 178 -30.82 27.65 -16.41
C PRO A 178 -30.53 26.28 -15.76
N GLN A 179 -30.01 25.31 -16.52
CA GLN A 179 -29.71 23.98 -15.98
C GLN A 179 -28.50 24.03 -15.05
N THR A 180 -27.43 24.74 -15.42
CA THR A 180 -26.27 24.99 -14.57
C THR A 180 -26.67 25.74 -13.30
N TYR A 181 -27.53 26.77 -13.41
CA TYR A 181 -28.02 27.48 -12.23
C TYR A 181 -28.73 26.53 -11.26
N VAL A 182 -29.71 25.75 -11.74
CA VAL A 182 -30.46 24.82 -10.88
C VAL A 182 -29.54 23.73 -10.33
N GLY A 183 -28.62 23.20 -11.13
CA GLY A 183 -27.64 22.21 -10.69
C GLY A 183 -26.71 22.73 -9.60
N GLN A 184 -26.28 23.99 -9.69
CA GLN A 184 -25.39 24.61 -8.71
C GLN A 184 -26.11 25.04 -7.43
N PHE A 185 -27.30 25.63 -7.53
CA PHE A 185 -27.99 26.25 -6.40
C PHE A 185 -29.16 25.43 -5.84
N GLY A 186 -29.52 24.32 -6.48
CA GLY A 186 -30.62 23.43 -6.07
C GLY A 186 -32.00 24.08 -6.05
N THR A 187 -32.15 25.27 -6.63
CA THR A 187 -33.39 26.04 -6.64
C THR A 187 -33.60 26.71 -7.99
N PHE A 188 -34.85 27.03 -8.33
CA PHE A 188 -35.14 27.83 -9.51
C PHE A 188 -34.68 29.29 -9.31
N PRO A 189 -34.23 29.97 -10.39
CA PRO A 189 -33.81 31.35 -10.31
C PRO A 189 -35.01 32.28 -10.11
N ILE A 190 -34.87 33.24 -9.19
CA ILE A 190 -35.91 34.23 -8.87
C ILE A 190 -35.26 35.61 -8.91
N VAL A 191 -35.73 36.49 -9.81
CA VAL A 191 -35.21 37.87 -9.91
C VAL A 191 -35.24 38.56 -8.54
N GLY A 192 -34.13 39.21 -8.18
CA GLY A 192 -33.92 39.86 -6.89
C GLY A 192 -33.32 38.96 -5.79
N LYS A 193 -33.35 37.63 -5.95
CA LYS A 193 -32.76 36.70 -4.97
C LYS A 193 -31.23 36.75 -5.01
N GLU A 194 -30.62 36.67 -3.84
CA GLU A 194 -29.17 36.58 -3.68
C GLU A 194 -28.71 35.13 -3.50
N VAL A 195 -27.56 34.81 -4.09
CA VAL A 195 -26.92 33.48 -4.08
C VAL A 195 -25.41 33.59 -3.90
N ASP A 196 -24.80 32.52 -3.38
CA ASP A 196 -23.35 32.39 -3.24
C ASP A 196 -22.73 31.77 -4.49
N LEU A 197 -22.48 32.59 -5.51
CA LEU A 197 -21.73 32.13 -6.70
C LEU A 197 -20.27 31.83 -6.34
N THR A 198 -19.72 32.58 -5.40
CA THR A 198 -18.40 32.38 -4.82
C THR A 198 -18.51 32.47 -3.29
N PRO A 199 -17.56 31.90 -2.53
CA PRO A 199 -17.56 32.06 -1.07
C PRO A 199 -17.17 33.47 -0.60
N TYR A 200 -16.75 34.36 -1.51
CA TYR A 200 -16.14 35.65 -1.14
C TYR A 200 -17.12 36.83 -1.20
N PHE A 201 -18.19 36.72 -1.98
CA PHE A 201 -19.24 37.74 -2.09
C PHE A 201 -20.53 37.14 -2.65
N LYS A 202 -21.66 37.78 -2.36
CA LYS A 202 -22.98 37.42 -2.89
C LYS A 202 -23.15 37.87 -4.35
N SER A 203 -24.03 37.19 -5.07
CA SER A 203 -24.52 37.62 -6.38
C SER A 203 -26.04 37.73 -6.36
N ARG A 204 -26.60 38.73 -7.03
CA ARG A 204 -28.04 38.93 -7.17
C ARG A 204 -28.50 38.52 -8.56
N ILE A 205 -29.62 37.81 -8.65
CA ILE A 205 -30.25 37.48 -9.93
C ILE A 205 -30.95 38.74 -10.44
N VAL A 206 -30.57 39.22 -11.61
CA VAL A 206 -31.12 40.47 -12.18
C VAL A 206 -32.05 40.22 -13.36
N GLU A 207 -31.90 39.09 -14.05
CA GLU A 207 -32.72 38.75 -15.21
C GLU A 207 -32.79 37.24 -15.36
N VAL A 208 -33.98 36.74 -15.70
CA VAL A 208 -34.24 35.32 -15.99
C VAL A 208 -34.98 35.26 -17.32
N ALA A 209 -34.43 34.50 -18.26
CA ALA A 209 -35.01 34.23 -19.57
C ALA A 209 -35.03 32.72 -19.83
N GLU A 210 -35.63 32.30 -20.95
CA GLU A 210 -35.77 30.88 -21.30
C GLU A 210 -34.44 30.14 -21.40
N ASN A 211 -33.38 30.82 -21.85
CA ASN A 211 -32.07 30.22 -22.13
C ASN A 211 -30.93 30.76 -21.25
N TYR A 212 -31.20 31.69 -20.32
CA TYR A 212 -30.15 32.19 -19.42
C TYR A 212 -30.69 32.77 -18.11
N VAL A 213 -29.80 32.81 -17.12
CA VAL A 213 -29.94 33.52 -15.86
C VAL A 213 -28.77 34.48 -15.75
N LYS A 214 -29.08 35.78 -15.66
CA LYS A 214 -28.07 36.82 -15.48
C LYS A 214 -27.99 37.19 -14.02
N LEU A 215 -26.78 37.21 -13.50
CA LEU A 215 -26.48 37.65 -12.15
C LEU A 215 -25.69 38.95 -12.19
N GLU A 216 -25.78 39.72 -11.13
CA GLU A 216 -24.89 40.83 -10.80
C GLU A 216 -24.11 40.44 -9.55
N ALA A 217 -22.78 40.41 -9.65
CA ALA A 217 -21.92 40.17 -8.50
C ALA A 217 -21.90 41.40 -7.59
N LEU A 218 -22.24 41.21 -6.31
CA LEU A 218 -22.27 42.25 -5.28
C LEU A 218 -20.90 42.40 -4.59
N ALA A 219 -19.82 42.26 -5.37
CA ALA A 219 -18.44 42.35 -4.90
C ALA A 219 -18.04 43.81 -4.62
N ARG A 220 -17.24 44.04 -3.57
CA ARG A 220 -16.63 45.37 -3.32
C ARG A 220 -15.11 45.28 -3.44
N GLY A 221 -14.53 46.22 -4.18
CA GLY A 221 -13.08 46.30 -4.34
C GLY A 221 -12.38 46.56 -3.00
N GLY A 222 -11.30 45.82 -2.74
CA GLY A 222 -10.53 45.88 -1.50
C GLY A 222 -11.03 44.96 -0.39
N GLU A 223 -12.15 44.26 -0.58
CA GLU A 223 -12.60 43.23 0.37
C GLU A 223 -11.56 42.11 0.47
N ARG A 224 -11.31 41.68 1.71
CA ARG A 224 -10.37 40.60 2.02
C ARG A 224 -11.07 39.54 2.84
N SER A 225 -10.76 38.29 2.53
CA SER A 225 -11.26 37.12 3.25
C SER A 225 -10.16 36.09 3.41
N GLU A 226 -10.21 35.31 4.47
CA GLU A 226 -9.33 34.15 4.67
C GLU A 226 -9.93 32.92 4.01
N ASP A 227 -9.11 32.20 3.23
CA ASP A 227 -9.42 30.91 2.64
C ASP A 227 -8.44 29.84 3.20
N PRO A 228 -8.84 28.57 3.34
CA PRO A 228 -7.93 27.50 3.76
C PRO A 228 -6.59 27.47 3.00
N ILE A 229 -6.57 27.89 1.74
CA ILE A 229 -5.36 27.90 0.90
C ILE A 229 -4.60 29.24 0.90
N GLY A 230 -5.13 30.29 1.55
CA GLY A 230 -4.48 31.59 1.66
C GLY A 230 -5.45 32.78 1.73
N ALA A 231 -4.92 34.00 1.79
CA ALA A 231 -5.75 35.20 1.84
C ALA A 231 -6.24 35.60 0.43
N ILE A 232 -7.52 35.93 0.31
CA ILE A 232 -8.16 36.37 -0.94
C ILE A 232 -8.43 37.87 -0.87
N GLU A 233 -8.04 38.60 -1.90
CA GLU A 233 -8.39 40.01 -2.11
C GLU A 233 -9.26 40.15 -3.35
N VAL A 234 -10.40 40.83 -3.20
CA VAL A 234 -11.33 41.15 -4.28
C VAL A 234 -10.93 42.48 -4.90
N ARG A 235 -10.74 42.52 -6.21
CA ARG A 235 -10.49 43.75 -6.98
C ARG A 235 -11.52 43.89 -8.09
N ILE A 236 -11.85 45.14 -8.42
CA ILE A 236 -12.75 45.45 -9.53
C ILE A 236 -11.92 46.10 -10.62
N ASP A 237 -11.94 45.50 -11.81
CA ASP A 237 -11.19 45.94 -12.98
C ASP A 237 -12.19 46.15 -14.13
N GLY A 238 -12.76 47.36 -14.20
CA GLY A 238 -13.80 47.70 -15.16
C GLY A 238 -15.05 46.82 -15.02
N LYS A 239 -15.26 45.92 -16.00
CA LYS A 239 -16.38 44.96 -16.04
C LYS A 239 -16.04 43.60 -15.46
N GLU A 240 -14.83 43.41 -14.96
CA GLU A 240 -14.35 42.17 -14.35
C GLU A 240 -14.14 42.32 -12.85
N ILE A 241 -14.26 41.20 -12.16
CA ILE A 241 -13.84 41.01 -10.78
C ILE A 241 -12.61 40.12 -10.82
N VAL A 242 -11.53 40.57 -10.18
CA VAL A 242 -10.28 39.85 -10.04
C VAL A 242 -10.17 39.38 -8.59
N LEU A 243 -10.18 38.06 -8.40
CA LEU A 243 -9.88 37.42 -7.13
C LEU A 243 -8.39 37.12 -7.09
N ARG A 244 -7.65 37.80 -6.20
CA ARG A 244 -6.22 37.58 -6.02
C ARG A 244 -5.97 36.78 -4.75
N LEU A 245 -5.43 35.57 -4.91
CA LEU A 245 -4.97 34.71 -3.83
C LEU A 245 -3.53 35.07 -3.45
N THR A 246 -3.28 35.19 -2.15
CA THR A 246 -1.95 35.11 -1.53
C THR A 246 -1.81 33.72 -0.91
N PRO A 247 -1.17 32.77 -1.60
CA PRO A 247 -1.15 31.37 -1.19
C PRO A 247 -0.40 31.16 0.12
N LYS A 248 -0.91 30.27 0.96
CA LYS A 248 -0.23 29.82 2.17
C LYS A 248 0.59 28.56 1.88
N ILE A 249 1.92 28.69 1.89
CA ILE A 249 2.83 27.54 1.71
C ILE A 249 2.55 26.48 2.81
N GLY A 250 2.47 25.22 2.39
CA GLY A 250 2.14 24.07 3.24
C GLY A 250 0.64 23.79 3.37
N ALA A 251 -0.24 24.68 2.92
CA ALA A 251 -1.68 24.47 2.96
C ALA A 251 -2.11 23.28 2.08
N ASP A 252 -3.12 22.55 2.55
CA ASP A 252 -3.75 21.47 1.80
C ASP A 252 -4.56 22.05 0.64
N PHE A 253 -4.41 21.47 -0.53
CA PHE A 253 -5.09 21.85 -1.75
C PHE A 253 -5.80 20.63 -2.34
N GLU A 254 -7.07 20.77 -2.71
CA GLU A 254 -7.85 19.69 -3.29
C GLU A 254 -8.47 20.13 -4.61
N MET A 255 -8.28 19.32 -5.66
CA MET A 255 -8.86 19.55 -6.98
C MET A 255 -9.08 18.22 -7.69
N ASN A 256 -10.25 18.02 -8.31
CA ASN A 256 -10.59 16.79 -9.05
C ASN A 256 -10.34 15.50 -8.23
N ASN A 257 -10.71 15.52 -6.94
CA ASN A 257 -10.46 14.45 -5.97
C ASN A 257 -8.96 14.12 -5.76
N GLN A 258 -8.05 14.96 -6.21
CA GLN A 258 -6.63 14.88 -5.89
C GLN A 258 -6.30 15.84 -4.76
N LYS A 259 -5.58 15.34 -3.76
CA LYS A 259 -5.09 16.12 -2.62
C LYS A 259 -3.60 16.36 -2.78
N GLY A 260 -3.18 17.59 -2.56
CA GLY A 260 -1.79 18.02 -2.64
C GLY A 260 -1.50 19.12 -1.62
N LYS A 261 -0.26 19.61 -1.61
CA LYS A 261 0.17 20.73 -0.77
C LYS A 261 0.74 21.85 -1.61
N ILE A 262 0.47 23.09 -1.23
CA ILE A 262 1.11 24.27 -1.84
C ILE A 262 2.58 24.27 -1.41
N VAL A 263 3.51 24.17 -2.35
CA VAL A 263 4.95 24.06 -2.07
C VAL A 263 5.74 25.32 -2.38
N SER A 264 5.26 26.17 -3.29
CA SER A 264 5.92 27.42 -3.65
C SER A 264 4.95 28.40 -4.30
N THR A 265 5.35 29.66 -4.36
CA THR A 265 4.69 30.72 -5.13
C THR A 265 5.71 31.74 -5.60
N ASP A 266 5.49 32.30 -6.78
CA ASP A 266 6.27 33.41 -7.34
C ASP A 266 5.52 34.77 -7.27
N GLY A 267 4.33 34.78 -6.66
CA GLY A 267 3.45 35.95 -6.55
C GLY A 267 2.46 36.16 -7.70
N THR A 268 2.62 35.44 -8.82
CA THR A 268 1.68 35.38 -9.96
C THR A 268 1.04 34.01 -10.14
N SER A 269 1.71 33.00 -9.61
CA SER A 269 1.30 31.60 -9.62
C SER A 269 1.72 30.91 -8.33
N PHE A 270 1.14 29.75 -8.08
CA PHE A 270 1.54 28.86 -7.01
C PHE A 270 1.62 27.42 -7.49
N THR A 271 2.54 26.67 -6.90
CA THR A 271 2.78 25.27 -7.24
C THR A 271 2.19 24.39 -6.17
N VAL A 272 1.44 23.38 -6.61
CA VAL A 272 0.89 22.31 -5.77
C VAL A 272 1.60 21.01 -6.11
N ASP A 273 2.05 20.31 -5.07
CA ASP A 273 2.61 18.97 -5.15
C ASP A 273 1.55 17.95 -4.70
N PHE A 274 1.11 17.10 -5.64
CA PHE A 274 0.16 16.00 -5.43
C PHE A 274 0.85 14.65 -5.22
N ASN A 275 2.18 14.63 -5.04
CA ASN A 275 2.88 13.41 -4.69
C ASN A 275 2.51 12.94 -3.27
N PRO A 276 2.60 11.61 -3.00
CA PRO A 276 2.52 11.11 -1.63
C PRO A 276 3.51 11.85 -0.70
N PRO A 277 3.17 12.13 0.58
CA PRO A 277 3.98 13.00 1.45
C PRO A 277 5.43 12.56 1.69
N LEU A 278 5.74 11.28 1.50
CA LEU A 278 7.07 10.68 1.67
C LEU A 278 7.82 10.51 0.33
N ALA A 279 7.20 10.78 -0.81
CA ALA A 279 7.84 10.64 -2.11
C ALA A 279 9.03 11.61 -2.26
N GLY A 280 10.14 11.09 -2.77
CA GLY A 280 11.40 11.81 -2.93
C GLY A 280 12.12 12.16 -1.63
N LYS A 281 11.69 11.62 -0.48
CA LYS A 281 12.38 11.81 0.80
C LYS A 281 13.18 10.56 1.16
N PRO A 282 14.48 10.67 1.46
CA PRO A 282 15.21 9.58 2.10
C PRO A 282 14.63 9.33 3.50
N VAL A 283 14.76 8.10 3.97
CA VAL A 283 14.28 7.68 5.30
C VAL A 283 15.36 6.90 6.03
N VAL A 284 15.47 7.13 7.34
CA VAL A 284 16.44 6.44 8.21
C VAL A 284 15.75 5.26 8.87
N LEU A 285 16.28 4.06 8.65
CA LEU A 285 15.80 2.80 9.22
C LEU A 285 16.79 2.31 10.27
N ASP A 286 16.39 2.39 11.54
CA ASP A 286 17.04 1.67 12.64
C ASP A 286 16.44 0.28 12.75
N LEU A 287 17.27 -0.75 12.71
CA LEU A 287 16.84 -2.15 12.58
C LEU A 287 17.58 -3.05 13.56
N GLU A 288 16.88 -4.03 14.09
CA GLU A 288 17.39 -5.07 15.00
C GLU A 288 16.79 -6.43 14.62
N VAL A 289 17.65 -7.40 14.35
CA VAL A 289 17.24 -8.79 14.09
C VAL A 289 17.03 -9.51 15.42
N VAL A 290 15.77 -9.80 15.76
CA VAL A 290 15.39 -10.46 17.02
C VAL A 290 15.53 -11.97 16.92
N SER A 291 15.14 -12.55 15.78
CA SER A 291 15.30 -13.98 15.54
C SER A 291 15.47 -14.28 14.06
N LEU A 292 16.09 -15.41 13.78
CA LEU A 292 16.40 -15.89 12.45
C LEU A 292 16.06 -17.39 12.36
N THR A 293 15.24 -17.76 11.38
CA THR A 293 14.97 -19.14 10.99
C THR A 293 15.37 -19.33 9.53
N LYS A 294 16.20 -20.33 9.27
CA LYS A 294 16.79 -20.57 7.96
C LYS A 294 15.81 -21.08 6.92
N ALA A 295 15.99 -20.64 5.67
CA ALA A 295 15.18 -21.04 4.54
C ALA A 295 15.12 -22.57 4.36
N SER A 296 16.22 -23.29 4.63
CA SER A 296 16.28 -24.76 4.61
C SER A 296 15.26 -25.42 5.53
N VAL A 297 14.90 -24.80 6.65
CA VAL A 297 13.88 -25.33 7.60
C VAL A 297 12.53 -25.46 6.92
N PHE A 298 12.25 -24.59 5.94
CA PHE A 298 11.00 -24.60 5.18
C PHE A 298 11.07 -25.47 3.92
N LYS A 299 12.26 -25.95 3.54
CA LYS A 299 12.40 -26.92 2.43
C LYS A 299 11.78 -28.25 2.86
N GLY A 300 10.82 -28.74 2.08
CA GLY A 300 10.05 -29.96 2.41
C GLY A 300 8.97 -29.75 3.47
N MET A 301 8.80 -28.54 4.00
CA MET A 301 7.63 -28.20 4.80
C MET A 301 6.44 -28.01 3.85
N GLU A 302 5.53 -28.98 3.89
CA GLU A 302 4.34 -29.00 3.04
C GLU A 302 3.05 -28.99 3.89
N ILE A 303 2.04 -28.29 3.37
CA ILE A 303 0.71 -28.28 3.96
C ILE A 303 -0.01 -29.55 3.50
N ALA A 304 -0.45 -30.37 4.46
CA ALA A 304 -1.21 -31.58 4.19
C ALA A 304 -2.67 -31.21 3.86
N TRP A 305 -2.98 -31.09 2.58
CA TRP A 305 -4.31 -30.73 2.08
C TRP A 305 -5.27 -31.92 2.11
N LEU A 306 -6.41 -31.73 2.74
CA LEU A 306 -7.60 -32.54 2.51
C LEU A 306 -8.36 -32.02 1.29
N GLU A 307 -8.90 -32.92 0.48
CA GLU A 307 -9.66 -32.56 -0.73
C GLU A 307 -11.18 -32.70 -0.54
N ASP A 308 -11.60 -32.97 0.69
CA ASP A 308 -12.99 -33.17 1.09
C ASP A 308 -13.35 -32.29 2.30
N HIS A 309 -14.53 -31.67 2.23
CA HIS A 309 -15.01 -30.72 3.22
C HIS A 309 -15.35 -31.39 4.55
N ASP A 310 -16.14 -32.46 4.51
CA ASP A 310 -16.68 -33.10 5.70
C ASP A 310 -15.57 -33.84 6.46
N THR A 311 -14.68 -34.51 5.74
CA THR A 311 -13.46 -35.13 6.31
C THR A 311 -12.61 -34.10 7.05
N ALA A 312 -12.50 -32.86 6.53
CA ALA A 312 -11.76 -31.80 7.20
C ALA A 312 -12.44 -31.37 8.51
N LEU A 313 -13.77 -31.24 8.54
CA LEU A 313 -14.53 -30.90 9.73
C LEU A 313 -14.49 -32.01 10.80
N GLU A 314 -14.60 -33.28 10.40
CA GLU A 314 -14.47 -34.41 11.32
C GLU A 314 -13.09 -34.43 11.99
N LYS A 315 -12.03 -34.23 11.19
CA LYS A 315 -10.66 -34.14 11.69
C LYS A 315 -10.47 -32.92 12.60
N ALA A 316 -11.04 -31.78 12.23
CA ALA A 316 -10.99 -30.54 13.01
C ALA A 316 -11.60 -30.71 14.39
N LYS A 317 -12.78 -31.35 14.47
CA LYS A 317 -13.46 -31.66 15.72
C LYS A 317 -12.65 -32.62 16.59
N LYS A 318 -12.06 -33.66 15.99
CA LYS A 318 -11.21 -34.64 16.69
C LYS A 318 -9.93 -34.02 17.24
N GLU A 319 -9.24 -33.20 16.44
CA GLU A 319 -7.96 -32.57 16.82
C GLU A 319 -8.14 -31.25 17.58
N LYS A 320 -9.37 -30.74 17.68
CA LYS A 320 -9.72 -29.44 18.28
C LYS A 320 -8.96 -28.27 17.62
N LYS A 321 -8.82 -28.31 16.29
CA LYS A 321 -8.13 -27.30 15.49
C LYS A 321 -9.09 -26.62 14.53
N PRO A 322 -8.97 -25.30 14.29
CA PRO A 322 -9.73 -24.63 13.25
C PRO A 322 -9.35 -25.12 11.85
N VAL A 323 -10.24 -24.91 10.88
CA VAL A 323 -10.05 -25.28 9.48
C VAL A 323 -9.78 -24.05 8.63
N VAL A 324 -8.78 -24.15 7.76
CA VAL A 324 -8.62 -23.26 6.61
C VAL A 324 -9.13 -24.00 5.38
N LEU A 325 -10.33 -23.65 4.94
CA LEU A 325 -10.97 -24.21 3.75
C LEU A 325 -10.77 -23.27 2.57
N MET A 326 -10.00 -23.68 1.58
CA MET A 326 -9.85 -22.97 0.31
C MET A 326 -10.83 -23.52 -0.73
N LEU A 327 -11.81 -22.72 -1.10
CA LEU A 327 -12.69 -22.99 -2.23
C LEU A 327 -12.10 -22.38 -3.50
N TYR A 328 -11.82 -23.23 -4.49
CA TYR A 328 -11.07 -22.84 -5.70
C TYR A 328 -11.72 -23.34 -6.99
N ALA A 329 -11.23 -22.84 -8.12
CA ALA A 329 -11.53 -23.37 -9.46
C ALA A 329 -10.22 -23.63 -10.22
N ALA A 330 -10.16 -24.73 -10.97
CA ALA A 330 -8.92 -25.16 -11.63
C ALA A 330 -8.41 -24.19 -12.71
N TRP A 331 -9.31 -23.43 -13.34
CA TRP A 331 -8.95 -22.41 -14.34
C TRP A 331 -8.56 -21.06 -13.73
N CYS A 332 -8.89 -20.81 -12.46
CA CYS A 332 -8.74 -19.48 -11.85
C CYS A 332 -7.27 -19.12 -11.54
N SER A 333 -6.79 -18.06 -12.19
CA SER A 333 -5.42 -17.55 -12.00
C SER A 333 -5.15 -17.08 -10.57
N TRP A 334 -6.12 -16.42 -9.92
CA TRP A 334 -5.97 -15.96 -8.53
C TRP A 334 -5.91 -17.11 -7.53
N SER A 335 -6.63 -18.22 -7.80
CA SER A 335 -6.55 -19.43 -7.00
C SER A 335 -5.16 -20.05 -7.08
N LYS A 336 -4.62 -20.16 -8.30
CA LYS A 336 -3.24 -20.62 -8.52
C LYS A 336 -2.22 -19.70 -7.89
N LYS A 337 -2.43 -18.38 -7.97
CA LYS A 337 -1.55 -17.39 -7.36
C LYS A 337 -1.51 -17.56 -5.84
N LEU A 338 -2.66 -17.68 -5.18
CA LEU A 338 -2.73 -17.90 -3.74
C LEU A 338 -2.00 -19.19 -3.33
N MET A 339 -2.16 -20.28 -4.09
CA MET A 339 -1.46 -21.54 -3.83
C MET A 339 0.05 -21.43 -4.04
N ASN A 340 0.50 -20.81 -5.12
CA ASN A 340 1.91 -20.80 -5.50
C ASN A 340 2.72 -19.69 -4.82
N GLU A 341 2.07 -18.68 -4.26
CA GLU A 341 2.73 -17.56 -3.58
C GLU A 341 2.42 -17.59 -2.09
N SER A 342 1.15 -17.42 -1.70
CA SER A 342 0.79 -17.26 -0.29
C SER A 342 0.97 -18.54 0.53
N MET A 343 0.54 -19.69 0.01
CA MET A 343 0.69 -20.97 0.74
C MET A 343 2.14 -21.47 0.81
N GLU A 344 2.98 -21.03 -0.13
CA GLU A 344 4.40 -21.37 -0.16
C GLU A 344 5.26 -20.42 0.69
N ASP A 345 4.71 -19.31 1.19
CA ASP A 345 5.43 -18.36 2.01
C ASP A 345 5.79 -18.97 3.38
N PRO A 346 7.04 -18.87 3.85
CA PRO A 346 7.48 -19.36 5.16
C PRO A 346 6.56 -18.95 6.31
N ARG A 347 6.02 -17.73 6.28
CA ARG A 347 5.10 -17.19 7.30
C ARG A 347 3.81 -18.00 7.39
N ILE A 348 3.36 -18.59 6.30
CA ILE A 348 2.18 -19.46 6.27
C ILE A 348 2.56 -20.90 6.61
N LYS A 349 3.67 -21.41 6.06
CA LYS A 349 4.12 -22.80 6.28
C LYS A 349 4.33 -23.12 7.77
N VAL A 350 4.86 -22.19 8.56
CA VAL A 350 5.01 -22.38 10.03
C VAL A 350 3.69 -22.55 10.78
N MET A 351 2.56 -22.25 10.14
CA MET A 351 1.22 -22.44 10.72
C MET A 351 0.59 -23.78 10.33
N LYS A 352 1.29 -24.64 9.55
CA LYS A 352 0.72 -25.89 9.04
C LYS A 352 0.09 -26.77 10.13
N ASP A 353 0.71 -26.82 11.32
CA ASP A 353 0.26 -27.71 12.40
C ASP A 353 -0.82 -27.09 13.30
N LYS A 354 -1.11 -25.80 13.12
CA LYS A 354 -2.11 -25.04 13.89
C LYS A 354 -3.53 -25.16 13.32
N PHE A 355 -3.66 -25.60 12.08
CA PHE A 355 -4.94 -25.72 11.37
C PHE A 355 -5.09 -27.10 10.73
N ILE A 356 -6.33 -27.48 10.47
CA ILE A 356 -6.65 -28.45 9.44
C ILE A 356 -6.79 -27.69 8.11
N TRP A 357 -6.10 -28.17 7.07
CA TRP A 357 -6.08 -27.51 5.77
C TRP A 357 -6.89 -28.31 4.77
N ALA A 358 -7.85 -27.66 4.12
CA ALA A 358 -8.67 -28.27 3.09
C ALA A 358 -8.71 -27.38 1.86
N LYS A 359 -8.67 -27.99 0.66
CA LYS A 359 -8.91 -27.30 -0.60
C LYS A 359 -9.96 -28.08 -1.37
N VAL A 360 -11.01 -27.41 -1.82
CA VAL A 360 -12.11 -28.05 -2.52
C VAL A 360 -12.41 -27.28 -3.80
N ASN A 361 -12.56 -28.00 -4.90
CA ASN A 361 -12.96 -27.41 -6.16
C ASN A 361 -14.47 -27.13 -6.14
N SER A 362 -14.86 -25.93 -5.70
CA SER A 362 -16.27 -25.53 -5.59
C SER A 362 -16.92 -25.17 -6.94
N GLU A 363 -16.15 -25.16 -8.04
CA GLU A 363 -16.74 -25.16 -9.39
C GLU A 363 -17.47 -26.48 -9.68
N THR A 364 -16.88 -27.61 -9.24
CA THR A 364 -17.47 -28.94 -9.39
C THR A 364 -18.38 -29.32 -8.24
N GLN A 365 -18.12 -28.80 -7.03
CA GLN A 365 -18.95 -28.98 -5.83
C GLN A 365 -19.79 -27.72 -5.57
N LYS A 366 -20.87 -27.56 -6.33
CA LYS A 366 -21.68 -26.32 -6.37
C LYS A 366 -22.51 -26.09 -5.10
N ASP A 367 -22.81 -27.15 -4.36
CA ASP A 367 -23.43 -27.11 -3.05
C ASP A 367 -22.58 -26.31 -2.06
N LEU A 368 -21.26 -26.54 -2.01
CA LEU A 368 -20.34 -25.75 -1.18
C LEU A 368 -20.23 -24.29 -1.65
N TYR A 369 -20.22 -24.07 -2.97
CA TYR A 369 -20.24 -22.72 -3.52
C TYR A 369 -21.46 -21.93 -3.04
N GLN A 370 -22.64 -22.56 -3.03
CA GLN A 370 -23.89 -21.96 -2.57
C GLN A 370 -23.92 -21.81 -1.04
N PHE A 371 -23.54 -22.86 -0.30
CA PHE A 371 -23.54 -22.88 1.17
C PHE A 371 -22.66 -21.76 1.75
N TYR A 372 -21.47 -21.58 1.19
CA TYR A 372 -20.57 -20.51 1.61
C TYR A 372 -20.86 -19.16 0.97
N GLU A 373 -21.96 -19.02 0.23
CA GLU A 373 -22.39 -17.79 -0.46
C GLU A 373 -21.25 -17.17 -1.29
N GLN A 374 -20.50 -18.03 -1.98
CA GLN A 374 -19.30 -17.64 -2.67
C GLN A 374 -19.63 -16.70 -3.84
N LYS A 375 -18.88 -15.60 -3.97
CA LYS A 375 -19.05 -14.59 -5.04
C LYS A 375 -17.96 -14.63 -6.10
N GLY A 376 -16.83 -15.28 -5.80
CA GLY A 376 -15.67 -15.37 -6.68
C GLY A 376 -14.64 -16.35 -6.16
N PHE A 377 -13.57 -16.55 -6.93
CA PHE A 377 -12.48 -17.48 -6.61
C PHE A 377 -11.14 -16.76 -6.44
N PRO A 378 -10.27 -17.24 -5.53
CA PRO A 378 -10.56 -18.21 -4.47
C PRO A 378 -11.40 -17.57 -3.36
N LEU A 379 -12.06 -18.39 -2.55
CA LEU A 379 -12.60 -18.01 -1.25
C LEU A 379 -11.89 -18.84 -0.18
N VAL A 380 -11.26 -18.20 0.80
CA VAL A 380 -10.73 -18.89 1.98
C VAL A 380 -11.72 -18.70 3.13
N VAL A 381 -12.28 -19.79 3.62
CA VAL A 381 -13.19 -19.82 4.77
C VAL A 381 -12.43 -20.32 5.98
N LEU A 382 -12.52 -19.57 7.08
CA LEU A 382 -11.95 -19.93 8.37
C LEU A 382 -13.07 -20.49 9.23
N LEU A 383 -12.94 -21.76 9.64
CA LEU A 383 -13.93 -22.47 10.41
C LEU A 383 -13.37 -22.81 11.79
N SER A 384 -14.23 -22.75 12.80
CA SER A 384 -13.93 -23.28 14.13
C SER A 384 -13.83 -24.81 14.11
N PRO A 385 -13.31 -25.45 15.17
CA PRO A 385 -13.29 -26.91 15.27
C PRO A 385 -14.68 -27.57 15.15
N ASP A 386 -15.75 -26.84 15.45
CA ASP A 386 -17.14 -27.31 15.35
C ASP A 386 -17.78 -27.02 13.99
N GLY A 387 -17.03 -26.42 13.05
CA GLY A 387 -17.48 -26.11 11.69
C GLY A 387 -18.19 -24.75 11.56
N GLU A 388 -18.29 -23.96 12.63
CA GLU A 388 -18.85 -22.61 12.55
C GLU A 388 -17.90 -21.64 11.82
N ILE A 389 -18.46 -20.76 10.99
CA ILE A 389 -17.68 -19.77 10.22
C ILE A 389 -17.16 -18.68 11.16
N ILE A 390 -15.83 -18.59 11.28
CA ILE A 390 -15.10 -17.53 11.97
C ILE A 390 -14.92 -16.32 11.04
N GLY A 391 -14.59 -16.57 9.78
CA GLY A 391 -14.31 -15.52 8.81
C GLY A 391 -14.28 -16.02 7.37
N LYS A 392 -14.42 -15.08 6.42
CA LYS A 392 -14.33 -15.31 4.98
C LYS A 392 -13.37 -14.31 4.37
N ILE A 393 -12.48 -14.80 3.52
CA ILE A 393 -11.47 -14.02 2.81
C ILE A 393 -11.71 -14.17 1.32
N ASP A 394 -12.31 -13.15 0.71
CA ASP A 394 -12.60 -13.13 -0.72
C ASP A 394 -11.35 -12.77 -1.54
N GLY A 395 -11.06 -13.63 -2.53
CA GLY A 395 -10.00 -13.43 -3.51
C GLY A 395 -8.60 -13.70 -2.98
N TYR A 396 -7.61 -13.26 -3.76
CA TYR A 396 -6.21 -13.38 -3.40
C TYR A 396 -5.85 -12.47 -2.20
N ARG A 397 -4.99 -13.00 -1.31
CA ARG A 397 -4.36 -12.25 -0.24
C ARG A 397 -2.86 -12.48 -0.22
N GLU A 398 -2.11 -11.39 -0.14
CA GLU A 398 -0.67 -11.40 0.08
C GLU A 398 -0.34 -12.14 1.39
N PRO A 399 0.77 -12.91 1.45
CA PRO A 399 1.04 -13.83 2.56
C PRO A 399 1.06 -13.16 3.94
N GLY A 400 1.64 -11.96 4.06
CA GLY A 400 1.68 -11.24 5.34
C GLY A 400 0.28 -10.81 5.84
N ALA A 401 -0.63 -10.45 4.94
CA ALA A 401 -2.02 -10.13 5.29
C ALA A 401 -2.80 -11.40 5.63
N LEU A 402 -2.63 -12.46 4.83
CA LEU A 402 -3.27 -13.75 5.08
C LEU A 402 -2.85 -14.33 6.44
N LYS A 403 -1.57 -14.19 6.81
CA LYS A 403 -1.09 -14.60 8.14
C LYS A 403 -1.85 -13.92 9.27
N LYS A 404 -2.07 -12.60 9.18
CA LYS A 404 -2.80 -11.85 10.22
C LYS A 404 -4.23 -12.35 10.37
N GLU A 405 -4.92 -12.63 9.26
CA GLU A 405 -6.28 -13.21 9.29
C GLU A 405 -6.29 -14.59 9.97
N LEU A 406 -5.31 -15.44 9.65
CA LEU A 406 -5.15 -16.74 10.28
C LEU A 406 -4.85 -16.64 11.79
N GLU A 407 -3.94 -15.75 12.19
CA GLU A 407 -3.66 -15.49 13.61
C GLU A 407 -4.90 -14.98 14.35
N GLY A 408 -5.71 -14.13 13.70
CA GLY A 408 -6.99 -13.68 14.22
C GLY A 408 -7.94 -14.85 14.51
N ALA A 409 -8.05 -15.81 13.59
CA ALA A 409 -8.91 -16.98 13.77
C ALA A 409 -8.45 -17.91 14.90
N LEU A 410 -7.14 -17.98 15.21
CA LEU A 410 -6.64 -18.72 16.36
C LEU A 410 -7.01 -18.06 17.70
N GLY A 411 -7.18 -16.73 17.71
CA GLY A 411 -7.50 -15.96 18.91
C GLY A 411 -9.00 -15.84 19.22
N MET A 412 -9.87 -16.10 18.23
CA MET A 412 -11.32 -15.98 18.40
C MET A 412 -11.91 -17.19 19.11
N LYS A 413 -12.46 -16.98 20.32
CA LYS A 413 -13.48 -17.87 20.87
C LYS A 413 -14.78 -17.58 20.12
N VAL A 414 -15.40 -18.62 19.58
CA VAL A 414 -16.69 -18.61 18.88
C VAL A 414 -17.61 -17.54 19.45
N ALA A 415 -17.99 -16.56 18.61
CA ALA A 415 -19.01 -15.59 18.98
C ALA A 415 -20.34 -16.34 19.09
N LYS A 416 -20.76 -16.65 20.33
CA LYS A 416 -22.12 -17.16 20.58
C LYS A 416 -23.11 -16.16 19.98
N LYS A 417 -23.78 -16.54 18.89
CA LYS A 417 -24.98 -15.81 18.43
C LYS A 417 -25.98 -15.81 19.59
N LYS A 418 -26.38 -14.60 20.00
CA LYS A 418 -27.55 -14.41 20.87
C LYS A 418 -28.83 -14.69 20.09
#